data_AF-A0A2A2XYW7-F1
#
_entry.id   AF-A0A2A2XYW7-F1
#
_cell.length_a   1.000
_cell.length_b   1.000
_cell.length_c   1.000
_cell.angle_alpha   90.00
_cell.angle_beta   90.00
_cell.angle_gamma   90.00
#
_symmetry.space_group_name_H-M   'P 1'
#
loop_
_entity.id
_entity.type
_entity.pdbx_description
1 polymer ?
#
loop_
_entity_poly.entity_id
_entity_poly.type
_entity_poly.pdbx_seq_one_letter_code
_entity_poly.pdbx_strand_id
1 'polypeptide(L)'
;MKSAGEMSPTEMRAEIFRVARLCAPCLDSMGPSTFHGNPATPSELTNWRDSVWIPYLSPAVEAALAVGKIGCRELIEIDQKLDLQLAGPIAKSSRTAGRQLATQFSAPANEPALLKFLAAVASGSTPGHLAVVFAARAAVFHIPLPTTRAALLFLEMRAAPIDLLWPILEACLAGAKPATTSLHAA
;
A
#
# COMPACT_ATOMS: atom_id res chain seq x y z
N MET A 1 34.98 3.91 -0.06
CA MET A 1 34.54 3.33 1.24
C MET A 1 33.02 3.32 1.22
N LYS A 2 32.37 2.15 1.29
CA LYS A 2 30.91 2.06 1.41
C LYS A 2 30.55 2.52 2.83
N SER A 3 29.60 3.44 2.95
CA SER A 3 29.07 3.85 4.25
C SER A 3 28.47 2.63 4.94
N ALA A 4 28.84 2.38 6.20
CA ALA A 4 28.26 1.30 6.98
C ALA A 4 26.76 1.58 7.16
N GLY A 5 25.91 0.81 6.48
CA GLY A 5 24.45 0.89 6.62
C GLY A 5 23.66 1.07 5.32
N GLU A 6 24.30 1.31 4.17
CA GLU A 6 23.58 1.37 2.89
C GLU A 6 23.40 -0.03 2.30
N MET A 7 22.14 -0.49 2.23
CA MET A 7 21.77 -1.70 1.51
C MET A 7 22.09 -1.55 0.02
N SER A 8 22.67 -2.57 -0.58
CA SER A 8 22.76 -2.68 -2.04
C SER A 8 21.35 -2.74 -2.67
N PRO A 9 21.22 -2.42 -3.97
CA PRO A 9 19.94 -2.55 -4.67
C PRO A 9 19.31 -3.95 -4.57
N THR A 10 20.13 -5.00 -4.59
CA THR A 10 19.68 -6.38 -4.43
C THR A 10 19.13 -6.64 -3.04
N GLU A 11 19.81 -6.17 -1.99
CA GLU A 11 19.34 -6.30 -0.60
C GLU A 11 18.04 -5.52 -0.38
N MET A 12 17.93 -4.32 -0.94
CA MET A 12 16.70 -3.52 -0.89
C MET A 12 15.52 -4.25 -1.54
N ARG A 13 15.72 -4.84 -2.72
CA ARG A 13 14.67 -5.60 -3.43
C ARG A 13 14.25 -6.85 -2.66
N ALA A 14 15.21 -7.57 -2.09
CA ALA A 14 14.93 -8.72 -1.23
C ALA A 14 14.14 -8.31 0.02
N GLU A 15 14.48 -7.18 0.62
CA GLU A 15 13.79 -6.62 1.78
C GLU A 15 12.35 -6.20 1.46
N ILE A 16 12.13 -5.51 0.33
CA ILE A 16 10.78 -5.16 -0.16
C ILE A 16 9.93 -6.43 -0.33
N PHE A 17 10.47 -7.45 -0.98
CA PHE A 17 9.76 -8.72 -1.17
C PHE A 17 9.46 -9.43 0.17
N ARG A 18 10.43 -9.46 1.08
CA ARG A 18 10.26 -10.03 2.42
C ARG A 18 9.15 -9.33 3.19
N VAL A 19 9.13 -8.00 3.18
CA VAL A 19 8.09 -7.19 3.83
C VAL A 19 6.74 -7.39 3.18
N ALA A 20 6.67 -7.45 1.84
CA ALA A 20 5.43 -7.73 1.12
C ALA A 20 4.83 -9.08 1.55
N ARG A 21 5.64 -10.15 1.66
CA ARG A 21 5.19 -11.46 2.17
C ARG A 21 4.82 -11.44 3.64
N LEU A 22 5.57 -10.72 4.46
CA LEU A 22 5.30 -10.60 5.89
C LEU A 22 3.95 -9.92 6.15
N CYS A 23 3.67 -8.85 5.42
CA CYS A 23 2.48 -8.02 5.56
C CYS A 23 1.30 -8.50 4.71
N ALA A 24 1.53 -9.31 3.66
CA ALA A 24 0.51 -9.97 2.88
C ALA A 24 0.84 -11.47 2.68
N PRO A 25 0.53 -12.34 3.66
CA PRO A 25 0.83 -13.77 3.58
C PRO A 25 0.19 -14.46 2.36
N CYS A 26 -0.94 -13.92 1.91
CA CYS A 26 -1.69 -14.39 0.74
C CYS A 26 -1.24 -13.73 -0.57
N LEU A 27 -0.05 -13.11 -0.60
CA LEU A 27 0.55 -12.44 -1.75
C LEU A 27 0.29 -13.16 -3.07
N ASP A 28 0.53 -14.47 -3.09
CA ASP A 28 0.46 -15.27 -4.31
C ASP A 28 -0.95 -15.33 -4.92
N SER A 29 -1.97 -15.29 -4.06
CA SER A 29 -3.40 -15.30 -4.43
C SER A 29 -4.00 -13.91 -4.65
N MET A 30 -3.27 -12.83 -4.34
CA MET A 30 -3.78 -11.46 -4.48
C MET A 30 -3.47 -10.92 -5.88
N GLY A 31 -4.51 -10.60 -6.64
CA GLY A 31 -4.36 -9.85 -7.89
C GLY A 31 -4.04 -8.36 -7.66
N PRO A 32 -3.83 -7.60 -8.75
CA PRO A 32 -3.76 -6.15 -8.70
C PRO A 32 -5.01 -5.59 -8.01
N SER A 33 -4.83 -4.63 -7.11
CA SER A 33 -5.89 -4.23 -6.18
C SER A 33 -6.48 -2.87 -6.51
N THR A 34 -5.66 -1.90 -6.87
CA THR A 34 -6.11 -0.58 -7.31
C THR A 34 -5.54 -0.18 -8.66
N PHE A 35 -4.42 -0.77 -9.07
CA PHE A 35 -3.91 -0.66 -10.43
C PHE A 35 -4.49 -1.77 -11.31
N HIS A 36 -5.15 -1.43 -12.41
CA HIS A 36 -5.76 -2.38 -13.34
C HIS A 36 -5.24 -2.26 -14.79
N GLY A 37 -4.20 -1.45 -15.01
CA GLY A 37 -3.59 -1.25 -16.32
C GLY A 37 -2.47 -2.25 -16.63
N ASN A 38 -1.82 -2.06 -17.78
CA ASN A 38 -0.55 -2.68 -18.09
C ASN A 38 0.57 -1.88 -17.42
N PRO A 39 1.28 -2.44 -16.42
CA PRO A 39 2.34 -1.71 -15.72
C PRO A 39 3.55 -1.41 -16.63
N ALA A 40 3.73 -2.13 -17.73
CA ALA A 40 4.75 -1.83 -18.74
C ALA A 40 4.41 -0.60 -19.60
N THR A 41 3.20 -0.04 -19.49
CA THR A 41 2.78 1.18 -20.19
C THR A 41 3.01 2.39 -19.28
N PRO A 42 4.02 3.24 -19.53
CA PRO A 42 4.39 4.32 -18.61
C PRO A 42 3.27 5.34 -18.36
N SER A 43 2.41 5.60 -19.35
CA SER A 43 1.30 6.54 -19.22
C SER A 43 0.21 6.04 -18.29
N GLU A 44 -0.16 4.76 -18.36
CA GLU A 44 -1.14 4.16 -17.45
C GLU A 44 -0.64 4.13 -16.01
N LEU A 45 0.63 3.75 -15.82
CA LEU A 45 1.29 3.79 -14.52
C LEU A 45 1.32 5.21 -13.96
N THR A 46 1.75 6.19 -14.76
CA THR A 46 1.81 7.60 -14.34
C THR A 46 0.43 8.12 -13.98
N ASN A 47 -0.58 7.84 -14.81
CA ASN A 47 -1.95 8.26 -14.56
C ASN A 47 -2.48 7.68 -13.24
N TRP A 48 -2.31 6.38 -13.00
CA TRP A 48 -2.72 5.77 -11.73
C TRP A 48 -1.92 6.34 -10.55
N ARG A 49 -0.61 6.52 -10.71
CA ARG A 49 0.24 7.07 -9.64
C ARG A 49 -0.25 8.45 -9.22
N ASP A 50 -0.50 9.32 -10.20
CA ASP A 50 -0.81 10.72 -9.95
C ASP A 50 -2.29 10.92 -9.57
N SER A 51 -3.20 10.03 -9.99
CA SER A 51 -4.63 10.11 -9.65
C SER A 51 -5.07 9.25 -8.47
N VAL A 52 -4.29 8.24 -8.07
CA VAL A 52 -4.69 7.28 -7.01
C VAL A 52 -3.62 7.16 -5.94
N TRP A 53 -2.38 6.81 -6.32
CA TRP A 53 -1.33 6.49 -5.34
C TRP A 53 -0.91 7.71 -4.52
N ILE A 54 -0.45 8.78 -5.18
CA ILE A 54 0.03 9.99 -4.53
C ILE A 54 -1.06 10.70 -3.72
N PRO A 55 -2.27 10.96 -4.26
CA PRO A 55 -3.27 11.75 -3.53
C PRO A 55 -3.98 10.98 -2.41
N TYR A 56 -4.13 9.65 -2.52
CA TYR A 56 -5.01 8.89 -1.62
C TYR A 56 -4.32 7.74 -0.89
N LEU A 57 -3.68 6.82 -1.63
CA LEU A 57 -3.13 5.61 -1.00
C LEU A 57 -1.89 5.89 -0.17
N SER A 58 -0.94 6.66 -0.69
CA SER A 58 0.33 6.98 -0.02
C SER A 58 0.13 7.76 1.29
N PRO A 59 -0.77 8.77 1.36
CA PRO A 59 -1.14 9.41 2.62
C PRO A 59 -1.87 8.48 3.60
N ALA A 60 -2.75 7.60 3.12
CA ALA A 60 -3.46 6.65 3.98
C ALA A 60 -2.49 5.62 4.59
N VAL A 61 -1.50 5.15 3.83
CA VAL A 61 -0.42 4.27 4.35
C VAL A 61 0.35 4.96 5.47
N GLU A 62 0.75 6.22 5.26
CA GLU A 62 1.50 6.98 6.25
C GLU A 62 0.70 7.19 7.54
N ALA A 63 -0.56 7.63 7.42
CA ALA A 63 -1.43 7.82 8.57
C ALA A 63 -1.67 6.51 9.33
N ALA A 64 -2.00 5.42 8.62
CA ALA A 64 -2.28 4.12 9.22
C ALA A 64 -1.05 3.51 9.89
N LEU A 65 0.13 3.65 9.28
CA LEU A 65 1.38 3.16 9.84
C LEU A 65 1.73 3.90 11.15
N ALA A 66 1.48 5.21 11.21
CA ALA A 66 1.75 6.02 12.39
C ALA A 66 0.89 5.65 13.61
N VAL A 67 -0.36 5.24 13.38
CA VAL A 67 -1.33 4.92 14.46
C VAL A 67 -1.53 3.43 14.71
N GLY A 68 -1.02 2.56 13.83
CA GLY A 68 -1.38 1.14 13.78
C GLY A 68 -1.12 0.32 15.06
N LYS A 69 -0.20 0.77 15.91
CA LYS A 69 0.07 0.16 17.23
C LYS A 69 -0.85 0.65 18.34
N ILE A 70 -1.39 1.87 18.20
CA ILE A 70 -1.93 2.63 19.33
C ILE A 70 -3.46 2.70 19.24
N GLY A 71 -4.01 2.80 18.03
CA GLY A 71 -5.35 3.32 17.85
C GLY A 71 -6.22 2.54 16.87
N CYS A 72 -7.08 1.64 17.38
CA CYS A 72 -8.11 1.01 16.56
C CYS A 72 -9.09 2.05 15.98
N ARG A 73 -9.44 3.06 16.77
CA ARG A 73 -10.38 4.10 16.36
C ARG A 73 -9.80 4.92 15.21
N GLU A 74 -8.55 5.30 15.34
CA GLU A 74 -7.79 6.06 14.34
C GLU A 74 -7.65 5.27 13.05
N LEU A 75 -7.38 3.96 13.12
CA LEU A 75 -7.40 3.08 11.95
C LEU A 75 -8.76 3.06 11.24
N ILE A 76 -9.86 2.98 11.99
CA ILE A 76 -11.23 3.05 11.43
C ILE A 76 -11.47 4.41 10.76
N GLU A 77 -11.11 5.51 11.42
CA GLU A 77 -11.28 6.86 10.88
C GLU A 77 -10.49 7.06 9.58
N ILE A 78 -9.26 6.55 9.52
CA ILE A 78 -8.42 6.60 8.30
C ILE A 78 -9.03 5.75 7.18
N ASP A 79 -9.51 4.55 7.49
CA ASP A 79 -10.12 3.64 6.53
C ASP A 79 -11.42 4.20 5.95
N GLN A 80 -12.28 4.77 6.79
CA GLN A 80 -13.50 5.47 6.37
C GLN A 80 -13.19 6.71 5.54
N LYS A 81 -12.19 7.50 5.94
CA LYS A 81 -11.75 8.67 5.17
C LYS A 81 -11.27 8.26 3.78
N LEU A 82 -10.53 7.16 3.68
CA LEU A 82 -10.07 6.65 2.39
C LEU A 82 -11.25 6.19 1.50
N ASP A 83 -12.27 5.54 2.06
CA ASP A 83 -13.48 5.12 1.31
C ASP A 83 -14.28 6.30 0.77
N LEU A 84 -14.27 7.45 1.46
CA LEU A 84 -14.87 8.69 0.95
C LEU A 84 -14.07 9.34 -0.19
N GLN A 85 -12.76 9.08 -0.24
CA GLN A 85 -11.85 9.67 -1.24
C GLN A 85 -11.72 8.79 -2.50
N LEU A 86 -11.73 7.47 -2.33
CA LEU A 86 -11.72 6.53 -3.44
C LEU A 86 -13.15 6.29 -3.93
N ALA A 87 -13.38 6.46 -5.23
CA ALA A 87 -14.70 6.20 -5.82
C ALA A 87 -14.70 5.01 -6.78
N GLY A 88 -15.89 4.45 -6.99
CA GLY A 88 -16.16 3.52 -8.09
C GLY A 88 -15.41 2.19 -8.00
N PRO A 89 -14.98 1.62 -9.14
CA PRO A 89 -14.34 0.31 -9.20
C PRO A 89 -13.07 0.19 -8.35
N ILE A 90 -12.27 1.26 -8.27
CA ILE A 90 -11.01 1.28 -7.50
C ILE A 90 -11.28 1.06 -6.01
N ALA A 91 -12.27 1.77 -5.45
CA ALA A 91 -12.66 1.60 -4.05
C ALA A 91 -13.16 0.18 -3.77
N LYS A 92 -13.95 -0.39 -4.69
CA LYS A 92 -14.43 -1.78 -4.59
C LYS A 92 -13.26 -2.77 -4.56
N SER A 93 -12.35 -2.71 -5.53
CA SER A 93 -11.20 -3.62 -5.62
C SER A 93 -10.29 -3.49 -4.40
N SER A 94 -10.03 -2.25 -3.94
CA SER A 94 -9.25 -1.97 -2.74
C SER A 94 -9.85 -2.61 -1.47
N ARG A 95 -11.17 -2.51 -1.28
CA ARG A 95 -11.88 -3.13 -0.14
C ARG A 95 -11.88 -4.64 -0.23
N THR A 96 -12.10 -5.20 -1.42
CA THR A 96 -12.07 -6.66 -1.63
C THR A 96 -10.70 -7.21 -1.27
N ALA A 97 -9.63 -6.60 -1.76
CA ALA A 97 -8.26 -7.03 -1.47
C ALA A 97 -7.89 -6.86 0.02
N GLY A 98 -8.28 -5.74 0.64
CA GLY A 98 -7.99 -5.50 2.06
C GLY A 98 -8.77 -6.43 3.00
N ARG A 99 -10.04 -6.72 2.70
CA ARG A 99 -10.84 -7.71 3.44
C ARG A 99 -10.29 -9.12 3.27
N GLN A 100 -9.90 -9.50 2.04
CA GLN A 100 -9.20 -10.76 1.81
C GLN A 100 -7.97 -10.83 2.70
N LEU A 101 -7.10 -9.82 2.64
CA LEU A 101 -5.89 -9.76 3.45
C LEU A 101 -6.18 -9.87 4.96
N ALA A 102 -7.19 -9.16 5.47
CA ALA A 102 -7.56 -9.18 6.89
C ALA A 102 -7.96 -10.58 7.40
N THR A 103 -8.43 -11.48 6.54
CA THR A 103 -8.75 -12.87 6.91
C THR A 103 -7.55 -13.81 6.93
N GLN A 104 -6.41 -13.40 6.36
CA GLN A 104 -5.26 -14.26 6.11
C GLN A 104 -4.20 -14.19 7.21
N PHE A 105 -4.47 -13.40 8.25
CA PHE A 105 -3.63 -13.36 9.43
C PHE A 105 -4.43 -13.02 10.67
N SER A 106 -3.89 -13.45 11.81
CA SER A 106 -4.31 -12.94 13.11
C SER A 106 -3.26 -11.97 13.61
N ALA A 107 -3.71 -10.90 14.26
CA ALA A 107 -2.80 -10.04 15.01
C ALA A 107 -2.29 -10.80 16.24
N PRO A 108 -1.03 -10.61 16.64
CA PRO A 108 -0.54 -11.08 17.93
C PRO A 108 -1.44 -10.61 19.09
N ALA A 109 -1.60 -11.43 20.13
CA ALA A 109 -2.50 -11.13 21.26
C ALA A 109 -2.13 -9.81 21.99
N ASN A 110 -0.86 -9.41 21.91
CA ASN A 110 -0.33 -8.17 22.48
C ASN A 110 -0.54 -6.93 21.58
N GLU A 111 -1.26 -7.04 20.47
CA GLU A 111 -1.57 -5.94 19.54
C GLU A 111 -3.11 -5.70 19.49
N PRO A 112 -3.73 -5.23 20.59
CA PRO A 112 -5.18 -5.13 20.74
C PRO A 112 -5.83 -4.13 19.77
N ALA A 113 -5.09 -3.10 19.36
CA ALA A 113 -5.58 -2.12 18.38
C ALA A 113 -5.83 -2.78 17.02
N LEU A 114 -4.85 -3.56 16.53
CA LEU A 114 -4.98 -4.29 15.28
C LEU A 114 -6.06 -5.37 15.37
N LEU A 115 -6.15 -6.12 16.47
CA LEU A 115 -7.21 -7.12 16.68
C LEU A 115 -8.61 -6.50 16.53
N LYS A 116 -8.87 -5.37 17.20
CA LYS A 116 -10.17 -4.68 17.13
C LYS A 116 -10.44 -4.12 15.74
N PHE A 117 -9.43 -3.59 15.06
CA PHE A 117 -9.57 -3.10 13.69
C PHE A 117 -9.93 -4.23 12.72
N LEU A 118 -9.24 -5.37 12.79
CA LEU A 118 -9.55 -6.55 11.96
C LEU A 118 -10.96 -7.09 12.24
N ALA A 119 -11.39 -7.08 13.51
CA ALA A 119 -12.76 -7.44 13.87
C ALA A 119 -13.80 -6.48 13.25
N ALA A 120 -13.53 -5.17 13.24
CA ALA A 120 -14.38 -4.17 12.60
C ALA A 120 -14.43 -4.34 11.07
N VAL A 121 -13.32 -4.74 10.44
CA VAL A 121 -13.27 -5.09 9.01
C VAL A 121 -14.13 -6.33 8.74
N ALA A 122 -13.99 -7.37 9.58
CA ALA A 122 -14.72 -8.62 9.46
C ALA A 122 -16.25 -8.45 9.65
N SER A 123 -16.68 -7.60 10.59
CA SER A 123 -18.09 -7.27 10.81
C SER A 123 -18.67 -6.34 9.75
N GLY A 124 -17.83 -5.74 8.91
CA GLY A 124 -18.23 -4.72 7.94
C GLY A 124 -18.50 -3.34 8.56
N SER A 125 -18.12 -3.11 9.82
CA SER A 125 -18.24 -1.80 10.49
C SER A 125 -17.24 -0.76 9.96
N THR A 126 -16.21 -1.20 9.24
CA THR A 126 -15.30 -0.33 8.48
C THR A 126 -15.04 -0.93 7.08
N PRO A 127 -14.72 -0.10 6.06
CA PRO A 127 -14.51 -0.54 4.68
C PRO A 127 -13.51 -1.70 4.48
N GLY A 128 -12.34 -1.64 5.12
CA GLY A 128 -11.24 -2.60 5.02
C GLY A 128 -10.39 -2.42 3.77
N HIS A 129 -9.92 -1.21 3.49
CA HIS A 129 -9.05 -0.94 2.34
C HIS A 129 -7.68 -1.58 2.49
N LEU A 130 -7.15 -2.13 1.37
CA LEU A 130 -5.86 -2.79 1.33
C LEU A 130 -4.74 -1.94 1.94
N ALA A 131 -4.64 -0.66 1.55
CA ALA A 131 -3.58 0.23 2.02
C ALA A 131 -3.56 0.36 3.55
N VAL A 132 -4.73 0.45 4.17
CA VAL A 132 -4.87 0.61 5.63
C VAL A 132 -4.60 -0.72 6.34
N VAL A 133 -5.18 -1.83 5.87
CA VAL A 133 -4.94 -3.16 6.46
C VAL A 133 -3.46 -3.55 6.38
N PHE A 134 -2.83 -3.30 5.23
CA PHE A 134 -1.41 -3.57 5.02
C PHE A 134 -0.52 -2.71 5.93
N ALA A 135 -0.78 -1.41 6.00
CA ALA A 135 -0.02 -0.50 6.84
C ALA A 135 -0.19 -0.78 8.34
N ALA A 136 -1.41 -1.13 8.79
CA ALA A 136 -1.67 -1.51 10.17
C ALA A 136 -0.89 -2.77 10.57
N ARG A 137 -0.78 -3.75 9.66
CA ARG A 137 0.05 -4.93 9.86
C ARG A 137 1.55 -4.60 9.84
N ALA A 138 1.99 -3.75 8.92
CA ALA A 138 3.37 -3.29 8.85
C ALA A 138 3.80 -2.55 10.13
N ALA A 139 2.88 -1.80 10.74
CA ALA A 139 3.11 -1.11 12.00
C ALA A 139 3.53 -2.09 13.09
N VAL A 140 2.79 -3.20 13.27
CA VAL A 140 3.10 -4.24 14.27
C VAL A 140 4.54 -4.75 14.14
N PHE A 141 5.02 -4.95 12.91
CA PHE A 141 6.38 -5.41 12.62
C PHE A 141 7.44 -4.30 12.62
N HIS A 142 7.09 -3.06 13.00
CA HIS A 142 7.99 -1.90 13.02
C HIS A 142 8.65 -1.62 11.66
N ILE A 143 7.92 -1.86 10.56
CA ILE A 143 8.44 -1.62 9.22
C ILE A 143 8.47 -0.10 8.95
N PRO A 144 9.61 0.47 8.52
CA PRO A 144 9.71 1.88 8.17
C PRO A 144 8.78 2.25 7.00
N LEU A 145 8.28 3.49 7.01
CA LEU A 145 7.36 4.00 5.97
C LEU A 145 7.86 3.83 4.54
N PRO A 146 9.14 4.13 4.20
CA PRO A 146 9.64 3.94 2.84
C PRO A 146 9.50 2.48 2.39
N THR A 147 9.85 1.52 3.26
CA THR A 147 9.77 0.09 2.97
C THR A 147 8.33 -0.40 2.88
N THR A 148 7.43 0.10 3.74
CA THR A 148 5.99 -0.21 3.69
C THR A 148 5.36 0.27 2.37
N ARG A 149 5.67 1.50 1.94
CA ARG A 149 5.22 2.04 0.63
C ARG A 149 5.74 1.21 -0.54
N ALA A 150 7.03 0.90 -0.53
CA ALA A 150 7.66 0.08 -1.56
C ALA A 150 7.03 -1.32 -1.64
N ALA A 151 6.80 -1.96 -0.50
CA ALA A 151 6.18 -3.27 -0.45
C ALA A 151 4.72 -3.27 -0.94
N LEU A 152 3.94 -2.23 -0.61
CA LEU A 152 2.58 -2.09 -1.14
C LEU A 152 2.57 -1.81 -2.66
N LEU A 153 3.48 -0.95 -3.15
CA LEU A 153 3.65 -0.74 -4.59
C LEU A 153 4.04 -2.04 -5.31
N PHE A 154 4.91 -2.84 -4.71
CA PHE A 154 5.26 -4.16 -5.23
C PHE A 154 4.02 -5.07 -5.36
N LEU A 155 3.08 -5.03 -4.40
CA LEU A 155 1.81 -5.76 -4.52
C LEU A 155 0.99 -5.29 -5.72
N GLU A 156 0.83 -3.96 -5.87
CA GLU A 156 0.04 -3.37 -6.94
C GLU A 156 0.64 -3.65 -8.33
N MET A 157 1.97 -3.70 -8.42
CA MET A 157 2.71 -3.86 -9.68
C MET A 157 3.06 -5.32 -10.00
N ARG A 158 2.62 -6.30 -9.21
CA ARG A 158 3.04 -7.70 -9.32
C ARG A 158 2.73 -8.36 -10.67
N ALA A 159 1.79 -7.81 -11.43
CA ALA A 159 1.49 -8.26 -12.80
C ALA A 159 2.55 -7.81 -13.83
N ALA A 160 3.50 -6.94 -13.45
CA ALA A 160 4.57 -6.50 -14.33
C ALA A 160 5.56 -7.63 -14.63
N PRO A 161 6.14 -7.64 -15.85
CA PRO A 161 7.32 -8.45 -16.14
C PRO A 161 8.43 -8.18 -15.11
N ILE A 162 9.10 -9.23 -14.63
CA ILE A 162 10.07 -9.14 -13.52
C ILE A 162 11.26 -8.21 -13.84
N ASP A 163 11.62 -8.11 -15.11
CA ASP A 163 12.64 -7.22 -15.65
C ASP A 163 12.24 -5.74 -15.65
N LEU A 164 10.93 -5.45 -15.65
CA LEU A 164 10.37 -4.09 -15.63
C LEU A 164 9.85 -3.65 -14.26
N LEU A 165 9.58 -4.60 -13.36
CA LEU A 165 8.98 -4.34 -12.04
C LEU A 165 9.76 -3.34 -11.21
N TRP A 166 11.09 -3.48 -11.13
CA TRP A 166 11.91 -2.60 -10.31
C TRP A 166 12.05 -1.19 -10.86
N PRO A 167 12.33 -0.98 -12.16
CA PRO A 167 12.26 0.36 -12.76
C PRO A 167 10.92 1.08 -12.52
N ILE A 168 9.79 0.35 -12.65
CA ILE A 168 8.43 0.87 -12.42
C ILE A 168 8.27 1.31 -10.95
N LEU A 169 8.65 0.44 -10.02
CA LEU A 169 8.53 0.70 -8.59
C LEU A 169 9.41 1.88 -8.16
N GLU A 170 10.65 1.94 -8.65
CA GLU A 170 11.57 3.07 -8.43
C GLU A 170 10.97 4.37 -8.97
N ALA A 171 10.36 4.38 -10.16
CA ALA A 171 9.69 5.55 -10.73
C ALA A 171 8.45 6.00 -9.93
N CYS A 172 7.72 5.06 -9.31
CA CYS A 172 6.61 5.37 -8.41
C CYS A 172 7.09 5.95 -7.08
N LEU A 173 8.21 5.44 -6.53
CA LEU A 173 8.78 5.90 -5.26
C LEU A 173 9.54 7.22 -5.37
N ALA A 174 10.22 7.46 -6.48
CA ALA A 174 11.04 8.65 -6.69
C ALA A 174 10.22 9.95 -6.72
N GLY A 175 8.90 9.87 -6.84
CA GLY A 175 7.99 11.00 -6.72
C GLY A 175 8.47 12.19 -7.54
N ALA A 176 8.50 12.08 -8.86
CA ALA A 176 8.64 13.28 -9.67
C ALA A 176 7.50 14.22 -9.25
N LYS A 177 7.85 15.46 -8.83
CA LYS A 177 6.87 16.52 -8.65
C LYS A 177 5.89 16.47 -9.81
N PRO A 178 4.57 16.62 -9.58
CA PRO A 178 3.63 16.68 -10.68
C PRO A 178 4.18 17.68 -11.68
N ALA A 179 4.32 17.26 -12.94
CA ALA A 179 4.59 18.21 -14.01
C ALA A 179 3.47 19.25 -13.88
N THR A 180 3.81 20.49 -13.56
CA THR A 180 2.89 21.61 -13.71
C THR A 180 2.50 21.60 -15.17
N THR A 181 1.40 20.95 -15.50
CA THR A 181 0.70 21.17 -16.76
C THR A 181 0.28 22.62 -16.70
N SER A 182 1.09 23.47 -17.33
CA SER A 182 0.68 24.78 -17.77
C SER A 182 -0.51 24.57 -18.70
N LEU A 183 -1.71 24.62 -18.11
CA LEU A 183 -2.91 24.96 -18.85
C LEU A 183 -2.71 26.41 -19.33
N HIS A 184 -2.07 26.55 -20.48
CA HIS A 184 -2.28 27.73 -21.31
C HIS A 184 -3.75 27.70 -21.72
N ALA A 185 -4.53 28.58 -21.09
CA ALA A 185 -5.83 28.96 -21.60
C ALA A 185 -5.62 29.68 -22.94
N ALA A 186 -6.35 29.23 -23.95
CA ALA A 186 -6.55 29.88 -25.23
C ALA A 186 -7.38 31.17 -25.08
#